data_AF-A0A2W6NMI8-F1
#
_entry.id   AF-A0A2W6NMI8-F1
#
_cell.length_a   1.000
_cell.length_b   1.000
_cell.length_c   1.000
_cell.angle_alpha   90.00
_cell.angle_beta   90.00
_cell.angle_gamma   90.00
#
_symmetry.space_group_name_H-M   'P 1'
#
loop_
_entity.id
_entity.type
_entity.pdbx_description
1 polymer ?
#
loop_
_entity_poly.entity_id
_entity_poly.type
_entity_poly.pdbx_seq_one_letter_code
_entity_poly.pdbx_strand_id
1 'polypeptide(L)'
;MSVYDENQSEVLLPHSNKTGHTPPSDRWGAYVNAGLRLPAMQSGPLSGLSFAVKDVFEIKGNTSGAGNPDWLRTHPPAESTAPALLALLQRGAALEGTTQTDELMYSLNGENAHYGTPINPVAPDRIPGGSSSGSAVAAAAGLVDFAIGTDTGGSIRIPSSYCGLYGFRPTHGAVSTEGLIPLAHSFDTVGWMSRDVNILLKTGRVLLKENLAVPEDAAALQSDIRNDAQHPSDLDFLPFTHYYIAAEAWNLPEAADRSLLLSRLHQLPGWQPDHTTTIQLTEPGESLADWSAAFRVLQGLEIAQEHGEWISKEQPAFGPGIAERFAWAGQLEQSASTEEANLRARVKQTLVDLLGEQGLLAIPTAPGPAPLLGLKGSDAEAYRAKTMQLSCIAGLSGLPQITVPVLRPDGLPIGLSFIGGTHTDLRLLQWAAKHFTEEVCR
;
A
#
# COMPACT_ATOMS: atom_id res chain seq x y z
N MET A 1 -1.42 32.01 -56.42
CA MET A 1 -2.39 31.22 -55.63
C MET A 1 -1.67 29.94 -55.20
N SER A 2 -1.42 29.80 -53.88
CA SER A 2 -1.07 28.57 -53.13
C SER A 2 0.18 27.80 -53.61
N VAL A 3 1.38 27.81 -53.03
CA VAL A 3 1.88 27.75 -51.62
C VAL A 3 1.20 26.67 -50.78
N TYR A 4 1.82 25.49 -50.70
CA TYR A 4 1.87 24.68 -49.48
C TYR A 4 3.27 24.11 -49.33
N ASP A 5 3.76 24.26 -48.10
CA ASP A 5 5.12 24.24 -47.61
C ASP A 5 5.34 22.91 -46.87
N GLU A 6 6.34 22.13 -47.26
CA GLU A 6 6.75 20.90 -46.58
C GLU A 6 7.63 21.28 -45.39
N ASN A 7 7.02 21.42 -44.22
CA ASN A 7 7.72 21.51 -42.94
C ASN A 7 7.21 20.42 -42.00
N GLN A 8 7.80 19.23 -42.09
CA GLN A 8 7.74 18.25 -41.00
C GLN A 8 8.83 18.60 -39.99
N SER A 9 8.45 19.32 -38.94
CA SER A 9 9.26 19.45 -37.74
C SER A 9 9.25 18.11 -36.99
N GLU A 10 10.36 17.37 -37.09
CA GLU A 10 10.72 16.34 -36.12
C GLU A 10 10.66 16.96 -34.71
N VAL A 11 9.73 16.46 -33.90
CA VAL A 11 9.69 16.76 -32.47
C VAL A 11 10.89 16.05 -31.83
N LEU A 12 11.98 16.80 -31.69
CA LEU A 12 13.17 16.43 -30.94
C LEU A 12 12.78 16.20 -29.46
N LEU A 13 12.67 14.93 -29.08
CA LEU A 13 12.69 14.52 -27.67
C LEU A 13 14.08 14.88 -27.09
N PRO A 14 14.19 15.69 -26.02
CA PRO A 14 15.49 16.06 -25.48
C PRO A 14 16.13 14.88 -24.73
N HIS A 15 17.17 14.36 -25.37
CA HIS A 15 18.41 13.80 -24.84
C HIS A 15 18.37 12.92 -23.58
N SER A 16 18.64 11.64 -23.85
CA SER A 16 19.16 10.62 -22.94
C SER A 16 20.29 11.16 -22.04
N ASN A 17 20.06 11.16 -20.73
CA ASN A 17 21.15 11.23 -19.77
C ASN A 17 21.86 9.87 -19.75
N LYS A 18 23.10 9.87 -20.25
CA LYS A 18 24.03 8.73 -20.21
C LYS A 18 24.55 8.53 -18.78
N THR A 19 23.80 7.82 -17.96
CA THR A 19 24.37 6.96 -16.91
C THR A 19 24.16 5.53 -17.38
N GLY A 20 25.25 4.76 -17.49
CA GLY A 20 25.32 3.48 -18.20
C GLY A 20 24.61 2.31 -17.52
N HIS A 21 23.31 2.41 -17.28
CA HIS A 21 22.45 1.29 -16.92
C HIS A 21 21.25 1.26 -17.88
N THR A 22 21.33 0.43 -18.92
CA THR A 22 20.14 0.04 -19.68
C THR A 22 19.16 -0.60 -18.70
N PRO A 23 17.90 -0.14 -18.60
CA PRO A 23 16.93 -0.78 -17.73
C PRO A 23 16.89 -2.29 -18.02
N PRO A 24 16.76 -3.15 -16.99
CA PRO A 24 16.37 -4.53 -17.24
C PRO A 24 15.13 -4.51 -18.16
N SER A 25 15.07 -5.40 -19.15
CA SER A 25 13.87 -5.50 -19.98
C SER A 25 12.67 -5.72 -19.06
N ASP A 26 11.73 -4.77 -19.00
CA ASP A 26 10.49 -4.91 -18.25
C ASP A 26 9.54 -5.88 -18.96
N ARG A 27 9.93 -7.16 -18.93
CA ARG A 27 9.12 -8.26 -19.45
C ARG A 27 7.86 -8.50 -18.62
N TRP A 28 7.74 -7.84 -17.47
CA TRP A 28 6.66 -8.01 -16.51
C TRP A 28 5.55 -6.97 -16.70
N GLY A 29 5.79 -5.91 -17.50
CA GLY A 29 4.83 -4.83 -17.71
C GLY A 29 4.58 -4.01 -16.43
N ALA A 30 5.59 -3.88 -15.56
CA ALA A 30 5.47 -3.18 -14.29
C ALA A 30 5.40 -1.65 -14.48
N TYR A 31 6.14 -1.12 -15.46
CA TYR A 31 6.28 0.32 -15.69
C TYR A 31 5.26 0.85 -16.70
N VAL A 32 4.79 2.07 -16.45
CA VAL A 32 4.17 2.91 -17.49
C VAL A 32 5.22 3.83 -18.12
N ASN A 33 6.21 4.28 -17.33
CA ASN A 33 7.35 5.05 -17.83
C ASN A 33 8.66 4.65 -17.13
N ALA A 34 9.39 3.70 -17.73
CA ALA A 34 10.72 3.29 -17.27
C ALA A 34 11.83 4.31 -17.60
N GLY A 35 11.52 5.34 -18.42
CA GLY A 35 12.45 6.41 -18.79
C GLY A 35 12.48 7.57 -17.78
N LEU A 36 11.47 7.68 -16.91
CA LEU A 36 11.40 8.71 -15.88
C LEU A 36 12.26 8.34 -14.67
N ARG A 37 13.56 8.65 -14.78
CA ARG A 37 14.55 8.35 -13.74
C ARG A 37 15.00 9.61 -13.03
N LEU A 38 15.06 9.55 -11.71
CA LEU A 38 15.64 10.61 -10.87
C LEU A 38 16.79 10.02 -10.06
N PRO A 39 18.04 10.51 -10.24
CA PRO A 39 19.14 10.06 -9.42
C PRO A 39 18.94 10.49 -7.96
N ALA A 40 19.61 9.80 -7.04
CA ALA A 40 19.71 10.26 -5.66
C ALA A 40 20.26 11.69 -5.61
N MET A 41 19.67 12.53 -4.75
CA MET A 41 20.08 13.93 -4.60
C MET A 41 21.25 14.08 -3.62
N GLN A 42 21.38 13.17 -2.66
CA GLN A 42 22.45 13.14 -1.65
C GLN A 42 22.74 11.69 -1.27
N SER A 43 23.82 11.43 -0.53
CA SER A 43 24.04 10.14 0.13
C SER A 43 23.26 10.05 1.44
N GLY A 44 22.90 8.84 1.88
CA GLY A 44 22.19 8.64 3.14
C GLY A 44 21.89 7.18 3.43
N PRO A 45 20.96 6.90 4.37
CA PRO A 45 20.60 5.54 4.79
C PRO A 45 20.09 4.63 3.67
N LEU A 46 19.64 5.21 2.54
CA LEU A 46 19.15 4.49 1.36
C LEU A 46 20.15 4.51 0.20
N SER A 47 21.40 4.96 0.42
CA SER A 47 22.42 5.00 -0.62
C SER A 47 22.62 3.65 -1.28
N GLY A 48 22.60 3.65 -2.61
CA GLY A 48 22.76 2.45 -3.43
C GLY A 48 21.47 1.66 -3.64
N LEU A 49 20.35 2.08 -3.04
CA LEU A 49 19.04 1.50 -3.27
C LEU A 49 18.29 2.25 -4.36
N SER A 50 17.50 1.50 -5.11
CA SER A 50 16.60 1.96 -6.16
C SER A 50 15.14 1.75 -5.77
N PHE A 51 14.26 2.62 -6.25
CA PHE A 51 12.84 2.46 -6.07
C PHE A 51 12.02 2.80 -7.31
N ALA A 52 10.82 2.25 -7.38
CA ALA A 52 9.80 2.62 -8.35
C ALA A 52 8.60 3.24 -7.63
N VAL A 53 7.83 4.08 -8.32
CA VAL A 53 6.66 4.74 -7.73
C VAL A 53 5.43 4.55 -8.59
N LYS A 54 4.28 4.29 -7.96
CA LYS A 54 2.97 4.29 -8.62
C LYS A 54 2.74 5.59 -9.40
N ASP A 55 2.12 5.50 -10.58
CA ASP A 55 1.86 6.64 -11.48
C ASP A 55 0.71 7.55 -11.02
N VAL A 56 0.77 7.99 -9.76
CA VAL A 56 -0.19 8.86 -9.06
C VAL A 56 0.49 9.94 -8.24
N PHE A 57 1.82 9.95 -8.20
CA PHE A 57 2.63 10.91 -7.47
C PHE A 57 3.07 12.02 -8.42
N GLU A 58 3.03 13.26 -7.97
CA GLU A 58 3.61 14.39 -8.66
C GLU A 58 5.13 14.22 -8.75
N ILE A 59 5.64 14.32 -9.98
CA ILE A 59 7.06 14.41 -10.28
C ILE A 59 7.23 15.62 -11.19
N LYS A 60 8.11 16.54 -10.82
CA LYS A 60 8.24 17.84 -11.49
C LYS A 60 8.46 17.65 -12.99
N GLY A 61 7.59 18.24 -13.80
CA GLY A 61 7.64 18.17 -15.27
C GLY A 61 7.04 16.90 -15.88
N ASN A 62 6.47 15.99 -15.08
CA ASN A 62 5.77 14.80 -15.55
C ASN A 62 4.26 14.92 -15.29
N THR A 63 3.43 14.45 -16.22
CA THR A 63 1.99 14.26 -15.99
C THR A 63 1.75 12.81 -15.58
N SER A 64 1.19 12.60 -14.39
CA SER A 64 0.83 11.26 -13.91
C SER A 64 -0.54 10.87 -14.48
N GLY A 65 -0.66 9.65 -14.99
CA GLY A 65 -1.83 9.20 -15.74
C GLY A 65 -2.89 8.53 -14.88
N ALA A 66 -2.60 8.15 -13.63
CA ALA A 66 -3.52 7.43 -12.74
C ALA A 66 -4.20 6.23 -13.41
N GLY A 67 -3.51 5.57 -14.35
CA GLY A 67 -4.06 4.43 -15.09
C GLY A 67 -5.24 4.77 -16.02
N ASN A 68 -5.48 6.05 -16.36
CA ASN A 68 -6.51 6.47 -17.32
C ASN A 68 -5.94 7.44 -18.39
N PRO A 69 -6.12 7.17 -19.69
CA PRO A 69 -5.57 8.02 -20.75
C PRO A 69 -6.23 9.40 -20.86
N ASP A 70 -7.52 9.52 -20.51
CA ASP A 70 -8.20 10.83 -20.48
C ASP A 70 -7.70 11.68 -19.31
N TRP A 71 -7.44 11.08 -18.15
CA TRP A 71 -6.81 11.77 -17.03
C TRP A 71 -5.45 12.33 -17.44
N LEU A 72 -4.60 11.51 -18.06
CA LEU A 72 -3.30 11.92 -18.57
C LEU A 72 -3.41 13.08 -19.58
N ARG A 73 -4.41 13.04 -20.47
CA ARG A 73 -4.64 14.04 -21.51
C ARG A 73 -5.10 15.39 -20.94
N THR A 74 -5.88 15.39 -19.87
CA THR A 74 -6.55 16.60 -19.35
C THR A 74 -5.79 17.32 -18.25
N HIS A 75 -4.73 16.71 -17.71
CA HIS A 75 -3.96 17.30 -16.61
C HIS A 75 -2.58 17.80 -17.09
N PRO A 76 -2.12 18.96 -16.60
CA PRO A 76 -0.79 19.46 -16.93
C PRO A 76 0.30 18.66 -16.20
N PRO A 77 1.55 18.77 -16.65
CA PRO A 77 2.69 18.26 -15.88
C PRO A 77 2.78 18.92 -14.51
N ALA A 78 3.20 18.16 -13.50
CA ALA A 78 3.31 18.66 -12.13
C ALA A 78 4.39 19.77 -12.01
N GLU A 79 4.10 20.80 -11.23
CA GLU A 79 5.05 21.90 -10.98
C GLU A 79 6.13 21.52 -9.94
N SER A 80 5.83 20.52 -9.11
CA SER A 80 6.65 20.09 -7.99
C SER A 80 6.80 18.56 -7.96
N THR A 81 7.65 18.06 -7.07
CA THR A 81 7.78 16.62 -6.81
C THR A 81 7.26 16.34 -5.41
N ALA A 82 6.42 15.31 -5.26
CA ALA A 82 5.77 14.98 -4.00
C ALA A 82 6.80 14.88 -2.84
N PRO A 83 6.52 15.45 -1.65
CA PRO A 83 7.47 15.47 -0.54
C PRO A 83 7.96 14.09 -0.10
N ALA A 84 7.10 13.06 -0.19
CA ALA A 84 7.48 11.69 0.11
C ALA A 84 8.61 11.18 -0.82
N LEU A 85 8.57 11.55 -2.11
CA LEU A 85 9.61 11.18 -3.07
C LEU A 85 10.89 11.97 -2.85
N LEU A 86 10.78 13.28 -2.58
CA LEU A 86 11.93 14.11 -2.25
C LEU A 86 12.67 13.58 -1.01
N ALA A 87 11.94 13.14 0.02
CA ALA A 87 12.56 12.54 1.22
C ALA A 87 13.42 11.32 0.87
N LEU A 88 12.97 10.45 -0.02
CA LEU A 88 13.73 9.26 -0.45
C LEU A 88 14.97 9.64 -1.27
N LEU A 89 14.79 10.53 -2.26
CA LEU A 89 15.88 11.00 -3.12
C LEU A 89 16.98 11.73 -2.32
N GLN A 90 16.58 12.54 -1.34
CA GLN A 90 17.50 13.24 -0.43
C GLN A 90 18.20 12.30 0.56
N ARG A 91 17.73 11.06 0.72
CA ARG A 91 18.32 10.07 1.64
C ARG A 91 19.05 8.94 0.92
N GLY A 92 19.35 9.09 -0.37
CA GLY A 92 20.25 8.21 -1.10
C GLY A 92 19.59 7.25 -2.08
N ALA A 93 18.26 7.18 -2.13
CA ALA A 93 17.57 6.31 -3.07
C ALA A 93 17.48 6.95 -4.47
N ALA A 94 17.47 6.15 -5.52
CA ALA A 94 17.23 6.60 -6.90
C ALA A 94 15.89 6.09 -7.44
N LEU A 95 15.14 6.92 -8.16
CA LEU A 95 13.89 6.53 -8.81
C LEU A 95 14.19 5.93 -10.19
N GLU A 96 13.64 4.73 -10.45
CA GLU A 96 13.84 3.96 -11.68
C GLU A 96 12.59 3.86 -12.58
N GLY A 97 11.56 4.67 -12.33
CA GLY A 97 10.39 4.79 -13.21
C GLY A 97 9.05 4.87 -12.48
N THR A 98 8.01 5.21 -13.23
CA THR A 98 6.62 5.17 -12.74
C THR A 98 5.94 3.87 -13.15
N THR A 99 5.15 3.32 -12.24
CA THR A 99 4.57 1.97 -12.36
C THR A 99 3.08 2.01 -12.61
N GLN A 100 2.59 0.97 -13.28
CA GLN A 100 1.18 0.74 -13.53
C GLN A 100 0.34 0.79 -12.24
N THR A 101 -0.91 1.24 -12.40
CA THR A 101 -1.93 1.28 -11.35
C THR A 101 -3.26 0.81 -11.92
N ASP A 102 -4.13 0.31 -11.04
CA ASP A 102 -5.54 0.25 -11.39
C ASP A 102 -6.04 1.66 -11.76
N GLU A 103 -6.98 1.69 -12.70
CA GLU A 103 -7.59 2.92 -13.22
C GLU A 103 -8.18 3.76 -12.08
N LEU A 104 -7.69 5.00 -11.97
CA LEU A 104 -8.00 5.96 -10.91
C LEU A 104 -7.92 5.33 -9.51
N MET A 105 -7.00 4.39 -9.31
CA MET A 105 -6.77 3.67 -8.05
C MET A 105 -7.97 2.85 -7.54
N TYR A 106 -9.11 2.83 -8.25
CA TYR A 106 -10.41 2.39 -7.72
C TYR A 106 -10.66 0.88 -7.94
N SER A 107 -9.66 0.06 -7.62
CA SER A 107 -9.75 -1.40 -7.66
C SER A 107 -8.70 -2.05 -6.75
N LEU A 108 -8.76 -3.38 -6.62
CA LEU A 108 -7.81 -4.19 -5.87
C LEU A 108 -7.21 -5.32 -6.73
N ASN A 109 -7.46 -5.30 -8.04
CA ASN A 109 -7.11 -6.43 -8.90
C ASN A 109 -5.71 -6.28 -9.51
N GLY A 110 -5.32 -5.06 -9.88
CA GLY A 110 -4.14 -4.82 -10.70
C GLY A 110 -4.38 -4.97 -12.21
N GLU A 111 -5.65 -5.02 -12.63
CA GLU A 111 -6.04 -5.12 -14.03
C GLU A 111 -6.46 -3.74 -14.56
N ASN A 112 -5.85 -3.31 -15.67
CA ASN A 112 -6.15 -2.04 -16.31
C ASN A 112 -6.55 -2.25 -17.79
N ALA A 113 -7.73 -1.77 -18.18
CA ALA A 113 -8.26 -1.97 -19.54
C ALA A 113 -7.47 -1.19 -20.61
N HIS A 114 -6.81 -0.10 -20.23
CA HIS A 114 -6.09 0.79 -21.16
C HIS A 114 -4.63 0.39 -21.32
N TYR A 115 -4.00 -0.01 -20.20
CA TYR A 115 -2.56 -0.24 -20.14
C TYR A 115 -2.16 -1.70 -19.91
N GLY A 116 -3.14 -2.59 -19.72
CA GLY A 116 -2.93 -4.02 -19.45
C GLY A 116 -2.66 -4.33 -17.98
N THR A 117 -2.34 -5.60 -17.71
CA THR A 117 -2.13 -6.13 -16.36
C THR A 117 -0.66 -6.50 -16.20
N PRO A 118 0.07 -5.94 -15.20
CA PRO A 118 1.41 -6.40 -14.86
C PRO A 118 1.41 -7.89 -14.50
N ILE A 119 2.40 -8.63 -14.98
CA ILE A 119 2.54 -10.07 -14.75
C ILE A 119 3.08 -10.31 -13.35
N ASN A 120 2.33 -11.01 -12.50
CA ASN A 120 2.77 -11.41 -11.17
C ASN A 120 3.98 -12.39 -11.27
N PRO A 121 5.19 -12.01 -10.81
CA PRO A 121 6.40 -12.82 -11.04
C PRO A 121 6.42 -14.19 -10.35
N VAL A 122 5.66 -14.34 -9.27
CA VAL A 122 5.57 -15.59 -8.48
C VAL A 122 4.33 -16.40 -8.81
N ALA A 123 3.40 -15.84 -9.58
CA ALA A 123 2.18 -16.52 -10.01
C ALA A 123 1.66 -15.95 -11.36
N PRO A 124 2.31 -16.24 -12.49
CA PRO A 124 2.06 -15.54 -13.77
C PRO A 124 0.64 -15.70 -14.35
N ASP A 125 -0.12 -16.69 -13.91
CA ASP A 125 -1.52 -16.94 -14.30
C ASP A 125 -2.55 -16.23 -13.40
N ARG A 126 -2.07 -15.44 -12.42
CA ARG A 126 -2.87 -14.77 -11.39
C ARG A 126 -2.66 -13.27 -11.40
N ILE A 127 -3.66 -12.56 -10.89
CA ILE A 127 -3.59 -11.11 -10.78
C ILE A 127 -2.47 -10.70 -9.80
N PRO A 128 -1.77 -9.57 -10.03
CA PRO A 128 -0.77 -9.07 -9.08
C PRO A 128 -1.42 -8.45 -7.83
N GLY A 129 -2.72 -8.18 -7.87
CA GLY A 129 -3.39 -7.32 -6.89
C GLY A 129 -3.19 -5.86 -7.22
N GLY A 130 -3.94 -4.99 -6.56
CA GLY A 130 -3.93 -3.56 -6.84
C GLY A 130 -4.43 -2.74 -5.66
N SER A 131 -4.50 -1.42 -5.79
CA SER A 131 -4.24 -0.67 -7.02
C SER A 131 -2.77 -0.39 -7.33
N SER A 132 -1.83 -0.64 -6.42
CA SER A 132 -0.38 -0.43 -6.64
C SER A 132 0.28 -1.63 -7.35
N SER A 133 -0.32 -2.09 -8.46
CA SER A 133 0.02 -3.35 -9.13
C SER A 133 1.41 -3.36 -9.72
N GLY A 134 1.76 -2.35 -10.52
CA GLY A 134 3.09 -2.24 -11.11
C GLY A 134 4.17 -2.05 -10.05
N SER A 135 3.86 -1.34 -8.95
CA SER A 135 4.79 -1.16 -7.84
C SER A 135 5.15 -2.49 -7.18
N ALA A 136 4.15 -3.34 -6.92
CA ALA A 136 4.38 -4.67 -6.37
C ALA A 136 5.14 -5.58 -7.36
N VAL A 137 4.76 -5.58 -8.64
CA VAL A 137 5.47 -6.37 -9.65
C VAL A 137 6.92 -5.93 -9.80
N ALA A 138 7.21 -4.62 -9.82
CA ALA A 138 8.58 -4.10 -9.91
C ALA A 138 9.46 -4.57 -8.74
N ALA A 139 8.95 -4.50 -7.51
CA ALA A 139 9.66 -4.97 -6.32
C ALA A 139 9.81 -6.50 -6.31
N ALA A 140 8.75 -7.26 -6.60
CA ALA A 140 8.77 -8.71 -6.62
C ALA A 140 9.73 -9.26 -7.69
N ALA A 141 9.71 -8.66 -8.89
CA ALA A 141 10.61 -9.02 -10.00
C ALA A 141 12.06 -8.58 -9.78
N GLY A 142 12.31 -7.68 -8.83
CA GLY A 142 13.65 -7.15 -8.55
C GLY A 142 14.15 -6.18 -9.58
N LEU A 143 13.23 -5.47 -10.20
CA LEU A 143 13.55 -4.32 -11.02
C LEU A 143 14.03 -3.17 -10.13
N VAL A 144 13.59 -3.15 -8.86
CA VAL A 144 13.97 -2.18 -7.82
C VAL A 144 14.06 -2.85 -6.45
N ASP A 145 14.71 -2.18 -5.49
CA ASP A 145 14.89 -2.67 -4.11
C ASP A 145 13.64 -2.50 -3.24
N PHE A 146 12.88 -1.43 -3.49
CA PHE A 146 11.57 -1.19 -2.89
C PHE A 146 10.66 -0.41 -3.84
N ALA A 147 9.36 -0.40 -3.59
CA ALA A 147 8.43 0.39 -4.38
C ALA A 147 7.46 1.17 -3.50
N ILE A 148 7.06 2.34 -3.98
CA ILE A 148 6.14 3.27 -3.32
C ILE A 148 4.79 3.24 -4.03
N GLY A 149 3.71 3.21 -3.26
CA GLY A 149 2.35 3.29 -3.77
C GLY A 149 1.40 3.93 -2.77
N THR A 150 0.12 3.70 -2.97
CA THR A 150 -0.93 4.20 -2.07
C THR A 150 -1.77 3.07 -1.53
N ASP A 151 -2.27 3.19 -0.30
CA ASP A 151 -3.23 2.27 0.32
C ASP A 151 -4.44 3.04 0.83
N THR A 152 -5.60 2.82 0.20
CA THR A 152 -6.90 3.37 0.62
C THR A 152 -7.74 2.27 1.28
N GLY A 153 -7.97 1.20 0.50
CA GLY A 153 -8.73 0.01 0.92
C GLY A 153 -7.91 -1.28 0.84
N GLY A 154 -6.58 -1.21 0.87
CA GLY A 154 -5.71 -2.38 0.75
C GLY A 154 -4.65 -2.30 -0.35
N SER A 155 -4.54 -1.18 -1.04
CA SER A 155 -3.75 -1.05 -2.29
C SER A 155 -2.22 -1.18 -2.15
N ILE A 156 -1.69 -1.36 -0.94
CA ILE A 156 -0.32 -1.84 -0.68
C ILE A 156 -0.36 -3.28 -0.16
N ARG A 157 -1.23 -3.54 0.82
CA ARG A 157 -1.31 -4.82 1.53
C ARG A 157 -1.70 -5.99 0.65
N ILE A 158 -2.72 -5.80 -0.20
CA ILE A 158 -3.23 -6.83 -1.11
C ILE A 158 -2.21 -7.23 -2.17
N PRO A 159 -1.63 -6.30 -2.96
CA PRO A 159 -0.62 -6.71 -3.92
C PRO A 159 0.66 -7.22 -3.24
N SER A 160 0.98 -6.79 -2.01
CA SER A 160 2.07 -7.40 -1.23
C SER A 160 1.80 -8.88 -0.91
N SER A 161 0.58 -9.19 -0.46
CA SER A 161 0.15 -10.57 -0.20
C SER A 161 0.24 -11.45 -1.44
N TYR A 162 -0.18 -10.93 -2.59
CA TYR A 162 -0.26 -11.70 -3.84
C TYR A 162 1.07 -11.84 -4.58
N CYS A 163 1.96 -10.87 -4.43
CA CYS A 163 3.29 -10.88 -5.06
C CYS A 163 4.39 -11.41 -4.12
N GLY A 164 4.05 -11.84 -2.90
CA GLY A 164 5.02 -12.40 -1.95
C GLY A 164 5.98 -11.36 -1.39
N LEU A 165 5.50 -10.17 -1.08
CA LEU A 165 6.27 -9.05 -0.55
C LEU A 165 5.93 -8.74 0.90
N TYR A 166 6.88 -8.10 1.58
CA TYR A 166 6.54 -7.29 2.74
C TYR A 166 5.91 -5.97 2.28
N GLY A 167 4.82 -5.56 2.92
CA GLY A 167 4.11 -4.33 2.59
C GLY A 167 3.73 -3.56 3.83
N PHE A 168 3.81 -2.22 3.79
CA PHE A 168 3.49 -1.37 4.93
C PHE A 168 2.48 -0.28 4.57
N ARG A 169 1.35 -0.30 5.27
CA ARG A 169 0.39 0.81 5.37
C ARG A 169 0.70 1.55 6.68
N PRO A 170 1.12 2.82 6.65
CA PRO A 170 1.34 3.57 7.87
C PRO A 170 0.02 4.01 8.53
N THR A 171 0.11 4.52 9.76
CA THR A 171 -0.93 5.32 10.38
C THR A 171 -1.36 6.43 9.41
N HIS A 172 -2.66 6.65 9.29
CA HIS A 172 -3.19 7.72 8.43
C HIS A 172 -2.60 9.08 8.83
N GLY A 173 -2.05 9.80 7.85
CA GLY A 173 -1.38 11.09 8.05
C GLY A 173 0.09 11.03 8.51
N ALA A 174 0.65 9.85 8.82
CA ALA A 174 2.04 9.74 9.28
C ALA A 174 3.07 10.08 8.18
N VAL A 175 2.72 9.83 6.91
CA VAL A 175 3.48 10.22 5.73
C VAL A 175 2.65 11.23 4.93
N SER A 176 3.30 12.28 4.41
CA SER A 176 2.60 13.31 3.63
C SER A 176 1.97 12.71 2.37
N THR A 177 0.70 13.01 2.14
CA THR A 177 -0.06 12.71 0.92
C THR A 177 -0.08 13.89 -0.06
N GLU A 178 0.64 14.97 0.23
CA GLU A 178 0.81 16.10 -0.69
C GLU A 178 1.46 15.64 -2.00
N GLY A 179 0.93 16.11 -3.13
CA GLY A 179 1.37 15.70 -4.46
C GLY A 179 0.91 14.29 -4.85
N LEU A 180 -0.15 13.76 -4.23
CA LEU A 180 -0.86 12.59 -4.74
C LEU A 180 -2.06 13.02 -5.57
N ILE A 181 -2.37 12.24 -6.61
CA ILE A 181 -3.73 12.16 -7.14
C ILE A 181 -4.54 11.38 -6.08
N PRO A 182 -5.49 12.03 -5.39
CA PRO A 182 -6.25 11.39 -4.32
C PRO A 182 -7.29 10.41 -4.90
N LEU A 183 -7.71 9.46 -4.07
CA LEU A 183 -8.90 8.64 -4.29
C LEU A 183 -9.97 8.98 -3.25
N ALA A 184 -9.57 8.94 -1.97
CA ALA A 184 -10.41 9.28 -0.84
C ALA A 184 -9.51 9.77 0.31
N HIS A 185 -9.36 11.09 0.42
CA HIS A 185 -8.44 11.79 1.31
C HIS A 185 -8.43 11.26 2.74
N SER A 186 -9.60 10.93 3.31
CA SER A 186 -9.68 10.47 4.69
C SER A 186 -9.19 9.05 4.91
N PHE A 187 -8.88 8.31 3.85
CA PHE A 187 -8.43 6.91 3.88
C PHE A 187 -7.04 6.72 3.27
N ASP A 188 -6.66 7.60 2.34
CA ASP A 188 -5.43 7.51 1.56
C ASP A 188 -4.17 7.59 2.43
N THR A 189 -3.23 6.69 2.16
CA THR A 189 -1.91 6.67 2.79
C THR A 189 -0.84 6.40 1.73
N VAL A 190 0.36 6.96 1.93
CA VAL A 190 1.56 6.58 1.18
C VAL A 190 2.18 5.37 1.85
N GLY A 191 2.17 4.22 1.18
CA GLY A 191 2.77 3.00 1.69
C GLY A 191 3.87 2.47 0.76
N TRP A 192 4.59 1.45 1.23
CA TRP A 192 5.74 0.92 0.51
C TRP A 192 5.87 -0.60 0.66
N MET A 193 6.61 -1.20 -0.28
CA MET A 193 6.77 -2.64 -0.41
C MET A 193 8.22 -3.01 -0.71
N SER A 194 8.68 -4.14 -0.19
CA SER A 194 10.00 -4.71 -0.52
C SER A 194 10.01 -6.22 -0.29
N ARG A 195 10.97 -6.91 -0.92
CA ARG A 195 11.28 -8.31 -0.61
C ARG A 195 12.08 -8.48 0.68
N ASP A 196 12.72 -7.41 1.14
CA ASP A 196 13.54 -7.41 2.34
C ASP A 196 12.90 -6.51 3.41
N VAL A 197 12.57 -7.12 4.55
CA VAL A 197 11.99 -6.41 5.69
C VAL A 197 12.93 -5.32 6.24
N ASN A 198 14.24 -5.46 6.06
CA ASN A 198 15.21 -4.46 6.50
C ASN A 198 15.21 -3.24 5.58
N ILE A 199 15.02 -3.44 4.27
CA ILE A 199 14.80 -2.33 3.34
C ILE A 199 13.46 -1.66 3.67
N LEU A 200 12.40 -2.44 3.94
CA LEU A 200 11.11 -1.91 4.38
C LEU A 200 11.25 -1.00 5.62
N LEU A 201 12.01 -1.42 6.64
CA LEU A 201 12.30 -0.63 7.84
C LEU A 201 13.15 0.62 7.54
N LYS A 202 14.20 0.50 6.72
CA LYS A 202 15.04 1.65 6.32
C LYS A 202 14.21 2.72 5.61
N THR A 203 13.32 2.31 4.70
CA THR A 203 12.39 3.21 4.01
C THR A 203 11.44 3.89 5.00
N GLY A 204 10.89 3.13 5.96
CA GLY A 204 10.04 3.71 7.02
C GLY A 204 10.75 4.74 7.89
N ARG A 205 12.02 4.52 8.26
CA ARG A 205 12.82 5.52 8.99
C ARG A 205 12.98 6.83 8.22
N VAL A 206 12.94 6.81 6.89
CA VAL A 206 13.01 8.03 6.07
C VAL A 206 11.65 8.71 5.94
N LEU A 207 10.57 7.94 5.77
CA LEU A 207 9.24 8.48 5.48
C LEU A 207 8.44 8.90 6.71
N LEU A 208 8.61 8.21 7.84
CA LEU A 208 7.86 8.48 9.06
C LEU A 208 8.40 9.73 9.77
N LYS A 209 7.53 10.72 9.96
CA LYS A 209 7.86 12.05 10.53
C LYS A 209 8.39 12.00 11.96
N GLU A 210 8.20 10.90 12.68
CA GLU A 210 8.62 10.72 14.08
C GLU A 210 10.14 10.82 14.31
N ASN A 211 10.96 10.84 13.25
CA ASN A 211 12.39 11.11 13.33
C ASN A 211 12.79 12.60 13.42
N LEU A 212 11.85 13.53 13.64
CA LEU A 212 12.15 14.97 13.73
C LEU A 212 11.81 15.65 15.07
N ALA A 213 11.28 14.93 16.05
CA ALA A 213 11.01 15.50 17.38
C ALA A 213 11.44 14.53 18.49
N VAL A 214 12.70 14.57 18.88
CA VAL A 214 13.11 14.12 20.22
C VAL A 214 12.86 15.32 21.16
N PRO A 215 11.95 15.24 22.14
CA PRO A 215 11.82 16.28 23.15
C PRO A 215 13.11 16.39 23.96
N GLU A 216 13.61 17.62 24.18
CA GLU A 216 14.85 17.90 24.95
C GLU A 216 14.81 17.30 26.38
N ASP A 217 13.62 16.99 26.90
CA ASP A 217 13.42 16.50 28.26
C ASP A 217 13.67 14.99 28.45
N ALA A 218 13.87 14.21 27.38
CA ALA A 218 14.16 12.77 27.48
C ALA A 218 15.58 12.46 28.00
N ALA A 219 16.46 13.45 28.11
CA ALA A 219 17.82 13.29 28.63
C ALA A 219 17.86 12.90 30.13
N ALA A 220 16.80 13.19 30.90
CA ALA A 220 16.77 12.93 32.34
C ALA A 220 16.47 11.47 32.73
N LEU A 221 15.91 10.66 31.82
CA LEU A 221 15.58 9.24 32.06
C LEU A 221 16.70 8.27 31.63
N GLN A 222 17.80 8.79 31.06
CA GLN A 222 18.88 7.99 30.45
C GLN A 222 19.99 7.53 31.41
N SER A 223 19.92 7.79 32.72
CA SER A 223 21.02 7.48 33.64
C SER A 223 21.08 6.02 34.09
N ASP A 224 19.96 5.28 34.07
CA ASP A 224 19.87 4.01 34.82
C ASP A 224 20.01 2.75 33.94
N ILE A 225 20.08 2.89 32.61
CA ILE A 225 20.05 1.75 31.65
C ILE A 225 21.43 1.46 31.01
N ARG A 226 22.48 2.23 31.34
CA ARG A 226 23.75 2.24 30.57
C ARG A 226 24.68 1.04 30.71
N ASN A 227 24.33 -0.02 31.43
CA ASN A 227 25.32 -1.05 31.76
C ASN A 227 25.28 -2.35 30.94
N ASP A 228 24.42 -2.51 29.93
CA ASP A 228 24.43 -3.76 29.12
C ASP A 228 24.07 -3.62 27.61
N ALA A 229 23.91 -2.40 27.07
CA ALA A 229 23.56 -2.22 25.65
C ALA A 229 24.80 -1.89 24.80
N GLN A 230 25.14 -2.74 23.82
CA GLN A 230 26.27 -2.54 22.91
C GLN A 230 25.95 -1.64 21.69
N HIS A 231 24.72 -1.14 21.52
CA HIS A 231 24.39 -0.20 20.45
C HIS A 231 23.27 0.81 20.85
N PRO A 232 23.38 2.10 20.46
CA PRO A 232 22.36 3.13 20.74
C PRO A 232 20.97 2.85 20.15
N SER A 233 20.86 1.93 19.19
CA SER A 233 19.58 1.54 18.55
C SER A 233 18.73 0.56 19.37
N ASP A 234 19.28 0.01 20.46
CA ASP A 234 18.57 -0.96 21.32
C ASP A 234 17.80 -0.27 22.47
N LEU A 235 17.92 1.05 22.62
CA LEU A 235 17.46 1.78 23.80
C LEU A 235 15.98 2.21 23.79
N ASP A 236 15.25 2.08 22.67
CA ASP A 236 13.85 2.54 22.56
C ASP A 236 12.85 1.45 22.12
N PHE A 237 13.10 0.17 22.41
CA PHE A 237 12.13 -0.88 22.08
C PHE A 237 11.16 -1.13 23.24
N LEU A 238 10.05 -0.40 23.30
CA LEU A 238 8.88 -0.88 24.03
C LEU A 238 8.30 -2.08 23.26
N PRO A 239 8.34 -3.31 23.81
CA PRO A 239 7.80 -4.46 23.12
C PRO A 239 6.28 -4.38 23.01
N PHE A 240 5.72 -5.01 21.97
CA PHE A 240 4.32 -5.41 22.03
C PHE A 240 4.16 -6.48 23.12
N THR A 241 3.17 -6.32 23.98
CA THR A 241 2.92 -7.19 25.15
C THR A 241 1.52 -7.78 25.14
N HIS A 242 0.60 -7.19 24.36
CA HIS A 242 -0.77 -7.65 24.24
C HIS A 242 -1.02 -8.14 22.82
N TYR A 243 -1.30 -9.43 22.66
CA TYR A 243 -1.44 -10.07 21.35
C TYR A 243 -2.89 -10.45 21.11
N TYR A 244 -3.43 -10.10 19.95
CA TYR A 244 -4.84 -10.31 19.62
C TYR A 244 -5.03 -11.08 18.32
N ILE A 245 -6.05 -11.93 18.28
CA ILE A 245 -6.56 -12.62 17.09
C ILE A 245 -8.04 -12.28 16.93
N ALA A 246 -8.43 -11.71 15.80
CA ALA A 246 -9.84 -11.39 15.50
C ALA A 246 -10.58 -12.60 14.90
N ALA A 247 -11.39 -13.30 15.70
CA ALA A 247 -11.99 -14.58 15.32
C ALA A 247 -12.73 -14.53 13.96
N GLU A 248 -13.52 -13.48 13.73
CA GLU A 248 -14.25 -13.27 12.49
C GLU A 248 -13.35 -13.03 11.25
N ALA A 249 -12.24 -12.30 11.41
CA ALA A 249 -11.26 -12.13 10.33
C ALA A 249 -10.63 -13.47 9.94
N TRP A 250 -10.33 -14.31 10.94
CA TRP A 250 -9.80 -15.65 10.72
C TRP A 250 -10.84 -16.64 10.19
N ASN A 251 -12.13 -16.30 10.12
CA ASN A 251 -13.14 -17.14 9.47
C ASN A 251 -13.23 -16.93 7.95
N LEU A 252 -12.62 -15.85 7.41
CA LEU A 252 -12.73 -15.50 6.00
C LEU A 252 -11.87 -16.36 5.05
N PRO A 253 -10.63 -16.75 5.42
CA PRO A 253 -9.83 -17.64 4.58
C PRO A 253 -10.38 -19.05 4.49
N GLU A 254 -10.02 -19.74 3.42
CA GLU A 254 -10.27 -21.19 3.30
C GLU A 254 -9.54 -21.96 4.41
N ALA A 255 -10.11 -23.12 4.80
CA ALA A 255 -9.63 -23.86 5.97
C ALA A 255 -8.13 -24.21 5.90
N ALA A 256 -7.63 -24.58 4.73
CA ALA A 256 -6.21 -24.91 4.53
C ALA A 256 -5.29 -23.70 4.71
N ASP A 257 -5.67 -22.54 4.14
CA ASP A 257 -4.93 -21.29 4.26
C ASP A 257 -4.93 -20.77 5.69
N ARG A 258 -6.09 -20.82 6.35
CA ARG A 258 -6.23 -20.48 7.77
C ARG A 258 -5.30 -21.33 8.64
N SER A 259 -5.32 -22.65 8.47
CA SER A 259 -4.47 -23.56 9.24
C SER A 259 -2.99 -23.29 9.01
N LEU A 260 -2.58 -23.01 7.77
CA LEU A 260 -1.20 -22.65 7.45
C LEU A 260 -0.79 -21.34 8.12
N LEU A 261 -1.60 -20.29 7.99
CA LEU A 261 -1.34 -18.98 8.57
C LEU A 261 -1.27 -19.03 10.11
N LEU A 262 -2.20 -19.74 10.77
CA LEU A 262 -2.17 -19.93 12.22
C LEU A 262 -0.94 -20.73 12.66
N SER A 263 -0.60 -21.80 11.93
CA SER A 263 0.61 -22.58 12.22
C SER A 263 1.86 -21.71 12.12
N ARG A 264 1.94 -20.83 11.12
CA ARG A 264 3.05 -19.89 10.98
C ARG A 264 3.06 -18.87 12.10
N LEU A 265 1.92 -18.25 12.39
CA LEU A 265 1.77 -17.30 13.49
C LEU A 265 2.27 -17.87 14.83
N HIS A 266 1.88 -19.10 15.16
CA HIS A 266 2.31 -19.76 16.41
C HIS A 266 3.79 -20.16 16.43
N GLN A 267 4.43 -20.27 15.27
CA GLN A 267 5.86 -20.55 15.15
C GLN A 267 6.73 -19.28 15.20
N LEU A 268 6.13 -18.09 15.13
CA LEU A 268 6.87 -16.84 15.12
C LEU A 268 7.48 -16.54 16.50
N PRO A 269 8.81 -16.37 16.61
CA PRO A 269 9.45 -16.06 17.90
C PRO A 269 8.97 -14.76 18.55
N GLY A 270 8.49 -13.81 17.74
CA GLY A 270 7.97 -12.52 18.19
C GLY A 270 6.49 -12.54 18.62
N TRP A 271 5.82 -13.68 18.44
CA TRP A 271 4.43 -13.90 18.80
C TRP A 271 4.36 -14.73 20.08
N GLN A 272 3.55 -14.30 21.05
CA GLN A 272 3.40 -14.98 22.33
C GLN A 272 2.05 -15.72 22.36
N PRO A 273 1.95 -16.97 21.88
CA PRO A 273 0.68 -17.69 21.77
C PRO A 273 0.00 -17.88 23.12
N ASP A 274 0.76 -18.14 24.19
CA ASP A 274 0.23 -18.33 25.55
C ASP A 274 -0.38 -17.05 26.16
N HIS A 275 -0.07 -15.89 25.58
CA HIS A 275 -0.58 -14.58 25.98
C HIS A 275 -1.44 -13.94 24.87
N THR A 276 -1.93 -14.75 23.93
CA THR A 276 -2.79 -14.28 22.83
C THR A 276 -4.26 -14.34 23.23
N THR A 277 -4.95 -13.20 23.11
CA THR A 277 -6.39 -13.08 23.34
C THR A 277 -7.14 -13.19 22.01
N THR A 278 -8.07 -14.15 21.92
CA THR A 278 -9.03 -14.18 20.80
C THR A 278 -10.17 -13.20 21.10
N ILE A 279 -10.46 -12.32 20.16
CA ILE A 279 -11.46 -11.26 20.28
C ILE A 279 -12.47 -11.33 19.12
N GLN A 280 -13.63 -10.73 19.34
CA GLN A 280 -14.52 -10.28 18.27
C GLN A 280 -14.33 -8.78 18.10
N LEU A 281 -14.20 -8.32 16.86
CA LEU A 281 -14.03 -6.89 16.57
C LEU A 281 -15.37 -6.17 16.54
N THR A 282 -16.40 -6.83 16.01
CA THR A 282 -17.73 -6.25 15.86
C THR A 282 -18.61 -6.44 17.09
N GLU A 283 -19.58 -5.54 17.23
CA GLU A 283 -20.62 -5.64 18.25
C GLU A 283 -21.65 -6.74 17.90
N PRO A 284 -22.40 -7.27 18.89
CA PRO A 284 -23.47 -8.24 18.61
C PRO A 284 -24.48 -7.71 17.59
N GLY A 285 -24.63 -8.42 16.47
CA GLY A 285 -25.51 -8.03 15.36
C GLY A 285 -24.81 -7.24 14.24
N GLU A 286 -23.52 -6.97 14.37
CA GLU A 286 -22.65 -6.34 13.36
C GLU A 286 -21.61 -7.35 12.86
N SER A 287 -21.13 -7.18 11.63
CA SER A 287 -20.13 -8.02 10.98
C SER A 287 -19.09 -7.20 10.22
N LEU A 288 -17.94 -7.80 9.91
CA LEU A 288 -16.97 -7.16 9.02
C LEU A 288 -17.55 -6.81 7.64
N ALA A 289 -18.62 -7.48 7.20
CA ALA A 289 -19.34 -7.12 5.98
C ALA A 289 -19.99 -5.74 6.11
N ASP A 290 -20.60 -5.43 7.26
CA ASP A 290 -21.19 -4.12 7.56
C ASP A 290 -20.10 -3.03 7.61
N TRP A 291 -18.95 -3.33 8.22
CA TRP A 291 -17.78 -2.43 8.21
C TRP A 291 -17.31 -2.15 6.78
N SER A 292 -17.19 -3.20 5.96
CA SER A 292 -16.75 -3.05 4.57
C SER A 292 -17.77 -2.28 3.73
N ALA A 293 -19.07 -2.41 4.01
CA ALA A 293 -20.13 -1.65 3.36
C ALA A 293 -20.04 -0.16 3.74
N ALA A 294 -19.89 0.14 5.03
CA ALA A 294 -19.70 1.51 5.51
C ALA A 294 -18.44 2.16 4.92
N PHE A 295 -17.32 1.42 4.89
CA PHE A 295 -16.10 1.86 4.22
C PHE A 295 -16.36 2.23 2.76
N ARG A 296 -17.08 1.39 2.00
CA ARG A 296 -17.37 1.64 0.59
C ARG A 296 -18.23 2.87 0.37
N VAL A 297 -19.23 3.12 1.22
CA VAL A 297 -20.09 4.32 1.13
C VAL A 297 -19.26 5.58 1.37
N LEU A 298 -18.50 5.62 2.48
CA LEU A 298 -17.66 6.77 2.81
C LEU A 298 -16.60 7.03 1.74
N GLN A 299 -15.94 5.99 1.25
CA GLN A 299 -14.99 6.09 0.15
C GLN A 299 -15.68 6.60 -1.13
N GLY A 300 -16.84 6.05 -1.48
CA GLY A 300 -17.60 6.44 -2.66
C GLY A 300 -18.00 7.91 -2.67
N LEU A 301 -18.39 8.46 -1.52
CA LEU A 301 -18.72 9.88 -1.37
C LEU A 301 -17.51 10.77 -1.66
N GLU A 302 -16.34 10.43 -1.10
CA GLU A 302 -15.11 11.19 -1.36
C GLU A 302 -14.64 11.06 -2.82
N ILE A 303 -14.79 9.87 -3.43
CA ILE A 303 -14.50 9.65 -4.85
C ILE A 303 -15.41 10.51 -5.73
N ALA A 304 -16.70 10.58 -5.42
CA ALA A 304 -17.66 11.40 -6.15
C ALA A 304 -17.36 12.89 -6.02
N GLN A 305 -16.96 13.33 -4.82
CA GLN A 305 -16.53 14.70 -4.58
C GLN A 305 -15.25 15.05 -5.36
N GLU A 306 -14.28 14.14 -5.36
CA GLU A 306 -12.96 14.37 -5.95
C GLU A 306 -13.00 14.34 -7.49
N HIS A 307 -13.63 13.32 -8.07
CA HIS A 307 -13.57 13.09 -9.52
C HIS A 307 -14.84 13.53 -10.25
N GLY A 308 -15.93 13.85 -9.55
CA GLY A 308 -17.24 14.10 -10.15
C GLY A 308 -17.26 15.28 -11.14
N GLU A 309 -16.55 16.37 -10.85
CA GLU A 309 -16.44 17.51 -11.75
C GLU A 309 -15.72 17.12 -13.04
N TRP A 310 -14.55 16.48 -12.92
CA TRP A 310 -13.76 16.02 -14.07
C TRP A 310 -14.54 15.02 -14.93
N ILE A 311 -15.21 14.04 -14.31
CA ILE A 311 -16.05 13.06 -15.02
C ILE A 311 -17.16 13.76 -15.80
N SER A 312 -17.86 14.70 -15.16
CA SER A 312 -18.97 15.43 -15.78
C SER A 312 -18.51 16.25 -16.99
N LYS A 313 -17.34 16.88 -16.87
CA LYS A 313 -16.78 17.76 -17.90
C LYS A 313 -16.13 17.00 -19.06
N GLU A 314 -15.27 16.04 -18.75
CA GLU A 314 -14.39 15.39 -19.73
C GLU A 314 -14.99 14.09 -20.31
N GLN A 315 -16.02 13.52 -19.66
CA GLN A 315 -16.70 12.29 -20.08
C GLN A 315 -15.71 11.16 -20.44
N PRO A 316 -14.83 10.78 -19.49
CA PRO A 316 -13.72 9.88 -19.76
C PRO A 316 -14.18 8.47 -20.12
N ALA A 317 -13.39 7.77 -20.93
CA ALA A 317 -13.61 6.36 -21.19
C ALA A 317 -13.08 5.52 -20.01
N PHE A 318 -13.99 4.76 -19.38
CA PHE A 318 -13.65 3.85 -18.27
C PHE A 318 -13.58 2.39 -18.70
N GLY A 319 -12.71 1.64 -18.02
CA GLY A 319 -12.67 0.18 -18.14
C GLY A 319 -13.88 -0.51 -17.51
N PRO A 320 -14.15 -1.78 -17.88
CA PRO A 320 -15.24 -2.56 -17.29
C PRO A 320 -15.07 -2.71 -15.78
N GLY A 321 -16.16 -2.57 -15.02
CA GLY A 321 -16.17 -2.59 -13.55
C GLY A 321 -15.83 -1.25 -12.90
N ILE A 322 -15.04 -0.39 -13.56
CA ILE A 322 -14.69 0.95 -13.06
C ILE A 322 -15.82 1.93 -13.37
N ALA A 323 -16.38 1.88 -14.58
CA ALA A 323 -17.53 2.67 -14.97
C ALA A 323 -18.72 2.50 -14.00
N GLU A 324 -19.03 1.25 -13.64
CA GLU A 324 -20.11 0.91 -12.72
C GLU A 324 -19.85 1.42 -11.29
N ARG A 325 -18.59 1.42 -10.84
CA ARG A 325 -18.21 1.94 -9.52
C ARG A 325 -18.32 3.45 -9.44
N PHE A 326 -17.89 4.18 -10.48
CA PHE A 326 -18.06 5.63 -10.54
C PHE A 326 -19.53 6.03 -10.69
N ALA A 327 -20.30 5.30 -11.50
CA ALA A 327 -21.74 5.51 -11.63
C ALA A 327 -22.47 5.30 -10.29
N TRP A 328 -22.10 4.25 -9.53
CA TRP A 328 -22.63 4.04 -8.18
C TRP A 328 -22.21 5.15 -7.22
N ALA A 329 -20.92 5.54 -7.21
CA ALA A 329 -20.42 6.60 -6.35
C ALA A 329 -21.15 7.94 -6.59
N GLY A 330 -21.40 8.30 -7.85
CA GLY A 330 -22.11 9.52 -8.23
C GLY A 330 -23.61 9.53 -7.87
N GLN A 331 -24.18 8.40 -7.45
CA GLN A 331 -25.57 8.30 -6.97
C GLN A 331 -25.69 8.42 -5.44
N LEU A 332 -24.58 8.44 -4.71
CA LEU A 332 -24.60 8.54 -3.26
C LEU A 332 -24.98 9.96 -2.82
N GLU A 333 -25.92 10.06 -1.89
CA GLU A 333 -26.30 11.33 -1.26
C GLU A 333 -25.55 11.53 0.07
N GLN A 334 -25.07 12.75 0.32
CA GLN A 334 -24.34 13.08 1.55
C GLN A 334 -25.16 12.79 2.83
N SER A 335 -26.48 12.99 2.76
CA SER A 335 -27.44 12.73 3.83
C SER A 335 -27.46 11.26 4.27
N ALA A 336 -27.12 10.34 3.38
CA ALA A 336 -27.11 8.90 3.66
C ALA A 336 -25.95 8.45 4.55
N SER A 337 -24.92 9.29 4.76
CA SER A 337 -23.63 8.89 5.34
C SER A 337 -23.49 8.97 6.87
N THR A 338 -24.52 9.44 7.57
CA THR A 338 -24.41 9.70 9.02
C THR A 338 -24.19 8.40 9.81
N GLU A 339 -24.87 7.32 9.42
CA GLU A 339 -24.75 6.02 10.07
C GLU A 339 -23.36 5.41 9.84
N GLU A 340 -22.84 5.47 8.62
CA GLU A 340 -21.51 4.98 8.25
C GLU A 340 -20.41 5.81 8.90
N ALA A 341 -20.57 7.13 8.99
CA ALA A 341 -19.63 8.00 9.68
C ALA A 341 -19.58 7.69 11.18
N ASN A 342 -20.74 7.46 11.82
CA ASN A 342 -20.83 7.05 13.21
C ASN A 342 -20.20 5.67 13.42
N LEU A 343 -20.46 4.71 12.54
CA LEU A 343 -19.81 3.39 12.56
C LEU A 343 -18.29 3.55 12.49
N ARG A 344 -17.78 4.30 11.50
CA ARG A 344 -16.33 4.54 11.38
C ARG A 344 -15.73 5.15 12.64
N ALA A 345 -16.40 6.15 13.23
CA ALA A 345 -15.93 6.79 14.45
C ALA A 345 -15.83 5.80 15.62
N ARG A 346 -16.85 4.94 15.81
CA ARG A 346 -16.82 3.88 16.82
C ARG A 346 -15.71 2.86 16.54
N VAL A 347 -15.64 2.33 15.32
CA VAL A 347 -14.62 1.33 14.92
C VAL A 347 -13.22 1.86 15.18
N LYS A 348 -12.96 3.11 14.80
CA LYS A 348 -11.69 3.79 15.07
C LYS A 348 -11.41 3.84 16.57
N GLN A 349 -12.36 4.35 17.36
CA GLN A 349 -12.17 4.48 18.82
C GLN A 349 -11.92 3.12 19.47
N THR A 350 -12.73 2.11 19.16
CA THR A 350 -12.60 0.75 19.71
C THR A 350 -11.23 0.15 19.41
N LEU A 351 -10.74 0.24 18.18
CA LEU A 351 -9.45 -0.34 17.81
C LEU A 351 -8.26 0.44 18.39
N VAL A 352 -8.36 1.77 18.47
CA VAL A 352 -7.35 2.61 19.13
C VAL A 352 -7.25 2.26 20.61
N ASP A 353 -8.37 2.14 21.31
CA ASP A 353 -8.40 1.82 22.74
C ASP A 353 -7.93 0.39 23.01
N LEU A 354 -8.35 -0.56 22.17
CA LEU A 354 -7.96 -1.97 22.29
C LEU A 354 -6.45 -2.16 22.14
N LEU A 355 -5.86 -1.55 21.11
CA LEU A 355 -4.44 -1.78 20.81
C LEU A 355 -3.54 -0.89 21.68
N GLY A 356 -3.95 0.34 21.96
CA GLY A 356 -3.08 1.31 22.64
C GLY A 356 -1.68 1.33 22.01
N GLU A 357 -0.63 1.49 22.80
CA GLU A 357 0.74 1.47 22.27
C GLU A 357 1.35 0.05 22.21
N GLN A 358 0.83 -0.90 22.98
CA GLN A 358 1.48 -2.20 23.22
C GLN A 358 0.71 -3.39 22.63
N GLY A 359 -0.41 -3.14 21.98
CA GLY A 359 -1.26 -4.13 21.34
C GLY A 359 -0.82 -4.43 19.91
N LEU A 360 -0.92 -5.70 19.55
CA LEU A 360 -0.66 -6.20 18.21
C LEU A 360 -1.75 -7.18 17.80
N LEU A 361 -2.52 -6.82 16.77
CA LEU A 361 -3.59 -7.66 16.23
C LEU A 361 -3.10 -8.40 14.98
N ALA A 362 -3.16 -9.74 15.00
CA ALA A 362 -2.88 -10.58 13.84
C ALA A 362 -4.16 -10.93 13.07
N ILE A 363 -4.14 -10.74 11.75
CA ILE A 363 -5.21 -11.11 10.82
C ILE A 363 -4.63 -11.67 9.52
N PRO A 364 -5.39 -12.47 8.75
CA PRO A 364 -5.05 -12.72 7.35
C PRO A 364 -5.06 -11.41 6.55
N THR A 365 -4.13 -11.22 5.61
CA THR A 365 -4.13 -10.04 4.75
C THR A 365 -5.23 -10.09 3.69
N ALA A 366 -5.46 -11.29 3.16
CA ALA A 366 -6.42 -11.62 2.12
C ALA A 366 -7.02 -13.01 2.43
N PRO A 367 -8.17 -13.40 1.83
CA PRO A 367 -8.80 -14.69 2.11
C PRO A 367 -8.04 -15.90 1.53
N GLY A 368 -7.00 -15.68 0.73
CA GLY A 368 -6.22 -16.74 0.11
C GLY A 368 -5.18 -16.21 -0.87
N PRO A 369 -4.68 -17.07 -1.78
CA PRO A 369 -3.73 -16.66 -2.81
C PRO A 369 -4.41 -15.79 -3.87
N ALA A 370 -3.60 -15.07 -4.64
CA ALA A 370 -4.07 -14.21 -5.73
C ALA A 370 -5.10 -14.92 -6.64
N PRO A 371 -6.26 -14.33 -6.95
CA PRO A 371 -7.19 -14.90 -7.92
C PRO A 371 -6.57 -15.12 -9.32
N LEU A 372 -7.12 -16.08 -10.07
CA LEU A 372 -6.75 -16.26 -11.48
C LEU A 372 -7.06 -15.01 -12.30
N LEU A 373 -6.22 -14.72 -13.29
CA LEU A 373 -6.45 -13.64 -14.26
C LEU A 373 -7.82 -13.82 -14.93
N GLY A 374 -8.59 -12.74 -15.01
CA GLY A 374 -9.91 -12.77 -15.65
C GLY A 374 -10.99 -13.55 -14.91
N LEU A 375 -10.80 -13.88 -13.63
CA LEU A 375 -11.88 -14.39 -12.77
C LEU A 375 -13.05 -13.39 -12.77
N LYS A 376 -14.26 -13.88 -13.04
CA LYS A 376 -15.48 -13.05 -13.22
C LYS A 376 -16.67 -13.65 -12.47
N GLY A 377 -17.73 -12.87 -12.33
CA GLY A 377 -19.01 -13.32 -11.79
C GLY A 377 -19.00 -13.44 -10.26
N SER A 378 -19.87 -14.31 -9.73
CA SER A 378 -20.11 -14.44 -8.29
C SER A 378 -18.86 -14.79 -7.50
N ASP A 379 -17.97 -15.59 -8.06
CA ASP A 379 -16.76 -16.06 -7.36
C ASP A 379 -15.75 -14.92 -7.20
N ALA A 380 -15.61 -14.08 -8.22
CA ALA A 380 -14.79 -12.86 -8.15
C ALA A 380 -15.33 -11.89 -7.10
N GLU A 381 -16.64 -11.67 -7.09
CA GLU A 381 -17.29 -10.75 -6.14
C GLU A 381 -17.23 -11.28 -4.70
N ALA A 382 -17.44 -12.58 -4.48
CA ALA A 382 -17.32 -13.20 -3.17
C ALA A 382 -15.89 -13.09 -2.61
N TYR A 383 -14.90 -13.35 -3.46
CA TYR A 383 -13.50 -13.23 -3.08
C TYR A 383 -13.11 -11.76 -2.77
N ARG A 384 -13.55 -10.83 -3.62
CA ARG A 384 -13.36 -9.38 -3.40
C ARG A 384 -14.04 -8.92 -2.12
N ALA A 385 -15.26 -9.37 -1.83
CA ALA A 385 -15.99 -9.01 -0.62
C ALA A 385 -15.24 -9.48 0.65
N LYS A 386 -14.75 -10.72 0.69
CA LYS A 386 -13.90 -11.20 1.80
C LYS A 386 -12.61 -10.39 1.92
N THR A 387 -11.98 -10.02 0.80
CA THR A 387 -10.77 -9.18 0.79
C THR A 387 -11.04 -7.81 1.40
N MET A 388 -12.15 -7.16 1.02
CA MET A 388 -12.57 -5.86 1.56
C MET A 388 -12.89 -5.92 3.05
N GLN A 389 -13.49 -7.01 3.54
CA GLN A 389 -13.75 -7.22 4.96
C GLN A 389 -12.46 -7.21 5.79
N LEU A 390 -11.40 -7.87 5.31
CA LEU A 390 -10.09 -7.86 5.96
C LEU A 390 -9.40 -6.48 5.86
N SER A 391 -9.40 -5.90 4.66
CA SER A 391 -8.63 -4.69 4.40
C SER A 391 -9.25 -3.43 5.00
N CYS A 392 -10.57 -3.40 5.20
CA CYS A 392 -11.28 -2.25 5.76
C CYS A 392 -10.95 -1.98 7.24
N ILE A 393 -10.45 -2.98 8.00
CA ILE A 393 -10.14 -2.83 9.43
C ILE A 393 -9.14 -1.67 9.66
N ALA A 394 -7.99 -1.70 8.98
CA ALA A 394 -7.00 -0.61 9.02
C ALA A 394 -7.44 0.64 8.20
N GLY A 395 -8.34 0.46 7.23
CA GLY A 395 -8.91 1.56 6.44
C GLY A 395 -9.78 2.47 7.30
N LEU A 396 -10.75 1.90 8.00
CA LEU A 396 -11.69 2.62 8.87
C LEU A 396 -10.99 3.23 10.09
N SER A 397 -10.10 2.46 10.72
CA SER A 397 -9.41 2.91 11.94
C SER A 397 -8.24 3.87 11.67
N GLY A 398 -7.64 3.82 10.48
CA GLY A 398 -6.45 4.60 10.13
C GLY A 398 -5.18 4.10 10.82
N LEU A 399 -5.17 2.87 11.31
CA LEU A 399 -4.06 2.25 12.03
C LEU A 399 -2.96 1.71 11.10
N PRO A 400 -1.70 1.61 11.58
CA PRO A 400 -0.61 1.05 10.81
C PRO A 400 -0.76 -0.46 10.70
N GLN A 401 -0.45 -1.00 9.51
CA GLN A 401 -0.51 -2.43 9.23
C GLN A 401 0.69 -2.85 8.39
N ILE A 402 1.36 -3.91 8.83
CA ILE A 402 2.37 -4.61 8.05
C ILE A 402 1.81 -5.93 7.52
N THR A 403 2.06 -6.21 6.24
CA THR A 403 1.83 -7.49 5.59
C THR A 403 3.17 -8.22 5.47
N VAL A 404 3.18 -9.50 5.85
CA VAL A 404 4.30 -10.41 5.67
C VAL A 404 3.86 -11.59 4.78
N PRO A 405 4.72 -12.04 3.85
CA PRO A 405 4.40 -13.15 2.97
C PRO A 405 4.61 -14.50 3.67
N VAL A 406 3.69 -15.43 3.43
CA VAL A 406 3.75 -16.83 3.83
C VAL A 406 3.61 -17.69 2.58
N LEU A 407 4.57 -18.58 2.34
CA LEU A 407 4.55 -19.45 1.17
C LEU A 407 3.68 -20.69 1.42
N ARG A 408 2.74 -20.96 0.50
CA ARG A 408 1.98 -22.20 0.47
C ARG A 408 2.83 -23.37 -0.04
N PRO A 409 2.44 -24.63 0.27
CA PRO A 409 3.10 -25.81 -0.29
C PRO A 409 3.12 -25.87 -1.84
N ASP A 410 2.16 -25.22 -2.50
CA ASP A 410 2.10 -25.13 -3.97
C ASP A 410 2.90 -23.95 -4.55
N GLY A 411 3.62 -23.20 -3.71
CA GLY A 411 4.46 -22.08 -4.11
C GLY A 411 3.73 -20.74 -4.25
N LEU A 412 2.40 -20.69 -4.03
CA LEU A 412 1.67 -19.43 -4.05
C LEU A 412 1.83 -18.67 -2.71
N PRO A 413 2.08 -17.36 -2.73
CA PRO A 413 2.10 -16.58 -1.49
C PRO A 413 0.69 -16.30 -0.98
N ILE A 414 0.56 -16.27 0.34
CA ILE A 414 -0.58 -15.73 1.09
C ILE A 414 -0.05 -14.77 2.16
N GLY A 415 -0.86 -13.80 2.57
CA GLY A 415 -0.44 -12.75 3.49
C GLY A 415 -0.91 -12.98 4.91
N LEU A 416 0.00 -12.81 5.86
CA LEU A 416 -0.30 -12.58 7.28
C LEU A 416 -0.09 -11.09 7.57
N SER A 417 -0.98 -10.49 8.34
CA SER A 417 -0.91 -9.07 8.69
C SER A 417 -0.91 -8.84 10.18
N PHE A 418 -0.20 -7.80 10.59
CA PHE A 418 -0.16 -7.31 11.96
C PHE A 418 -0.55 -5.84 11.99
N ILE A 419 -1.51 -5.49 12.82
CA ILE A 419 -2.01 -4.13 13.03
C ILE A 419 -1.54 -3.67 14.41
N GLY A 420 -0.81 -2.56 14.43
CA GLY A 420 -0.40 -1.88 15.67
C GLY A 420 -1.36 -0.75 16.03
N GLY A 421 -1.17 -0.14 17.20
CA GLY A 421 -1.89 1.08 17.54
C GLY A 421 -1.39 2.32 16.80
N THR A 422 -2.11 3.43 16.95
CA THR A 422 -1.78 4.71 16.34
C THR A 422 -0.35 5.13 16.68
N HIS A 423 0.43 5.58 15.69
CA HIS A 423 1.81 6.07 15.88
C HIS A 423 2.78 5.01 16.43
N THR A 424 2.46 3.72 16.27
CA THR A 424 3.41 2.63 16.54
C THR A 424 4.13 2.15 15.28
N ASP A 425 4.11 2.94 14.20
CA ASP A 425 4.59 2.59 12.87
C ASP A 425 6.02 2.07 12.85
N LEU A 426 6.95 2.85 13.42
CA LEU A 426 8.37 2.49 13.45
C LEU A 426 8.61 1.26 14.33
N ARG A 427 7.90 1.15 15.45
CA ARG A 427 7.93 -0.01 16.35
C ARG A 427 7.45 -1.28 15.64
N LEU A 428 6.38 -1.18 14.85
CA LEU A 428 5.84 -2.28 14.07
C LEU A 428 6.83 -2.75 13.00
N LEU A 429 7.48 -1.82 12.29
CA LEU A 429 8.53 -2.14 11.32
C LEU A 429 9.75 -2.79 11.99
N GLN A 430 10.17 -2.29 13.15
CA GLN A 430 11.29 -2.86 13.92
C GLN A 430 10.96 -4.26 14.42
N TRP A 431 9.76 -4.46 14.95
CA TRP A 431 9.27 -5.77 15.38
C TRP A 431 9.28 -6.75 14.20
N ALA A 432 8.77 -6.36 13.03
CA ALA A 432 8.80 -7.21 11.86
C ALA A 432 10.24 -7.53 11.40
N ALA A 433 11.13 -6.53 11.34
CA ALA A 433 12.51 -6.74 10.94
C ALA A 433 13.27 -7.67 11.90
N LYS A 434 12.92 -7.65 13.19
CA LYS A 434 13.49 -8.54 14.21
C LYS A 434 13.02 -9.98 14.07
N HIS A 435 11.78 -10.21 13.63
CA HIS A 435 11.13 -11.52 13.71
C HIS A 435 10.89 -12.22 12.37
N PHE A 436 11.04 -11.52 11.25
CA PHE A 436 10.89 -12.08 9.90
C PHE A 436 12.17 -11.87 9.09
N THR A 437 13.19 -12.71 9.34
CA THR A 437 14.37 -12.78 8.47
C THR A 437 14.11 -13.75 7.31
N GLU A 438 14.96 -13.76 6.29
CA GLU A 438 14.80 -14.64 5.10
C GLU A 438 14.63 -16.14 5.44
N GLU A 439 15.08 -16.58 6.62
CA GLU A 439 14.93 -17.97 7.10
C GLU A 439 13.53 -18.31 7.64
N VAL A 440 12.68 -17.31 7.95
CA VAL A 440 11.36 -17.52 8.59
C VAL A 440 10.22 -17.52 7.56
N CYS A 441 10.44 -16.95 6.36
CA CYS A 441 9.44 -16.85 5.29
C CYS A 441 9.59 -17.87 4.15
N ARG A 442 10.69 -18.64 4.11
CA ARG A 442 10.86 -19.82 3.24
C ARG A 442 10.39 -21.08 3.97
#